data_AF-A0A7S3KQU6-F1
#
_entry.id   AF-A0A7S3KQU6-F1
#
_cell.length_a   1.000
_cell.length_b   1.000
_cell.length_c   1.000
_cell.angle_alpha   90.00
_cell.angle_beta   90.00
_cell.angle_gamma   90.00
#
_symmetry.space_group_name_H-M   'P 1'
#
loop_
_entity.id
_entity.type
_entity.pdbx_description
1 polymer ?
#
loop_
_entity_poly.entity_id
_entity_poly.type
_entity_poly.pdbx_seq_one_letter_code
_entity_poly.pdbx_strand_id
1 'polypeptide(L)'
;TKSGPEYTIARRRGGQKLPKPPMQCDSTCLSNHLEFHIHLSNKKALYYNMKTYYESLEENPFDYIPQTFHIKDGVCSDEFLKFQEEFDHIEEEIESGTSKPKPHNIWIIKPGENTNRGSGITVC
;
A
#
# COMPACT_ATOMS: atom_id res chain seq x y z
N THR A 1 36.41 14.27 -30.18
CA THR A 1 35.13 15.00 -30.05
C THR A 1 34.13 14.36 -31.00
N LYS A 2 33.37 13.35 -30.54
CA LYS A 2 32.39 12.66 -31.39
C LYS A 2 31.05 13.41 -31.28
N SER A 3 30.66 14.02 -32.39
CA SER A 3 29.36 14.66 -32.62
C SER A 3 28.24 13.62 -32.54
N GLY A 4 27.21 13.93 -31.75
CA GLY A 4 26.00 13.09 -31.63
C GLY A 4 25.14 13.12 -32.89
N PRO A 5 24.24 12.13 -33.07
CA PRO A 5 23.41 12.06 -34.25
C PRO A 5 22.29 13.10 -34.20
N GLU A 6 22.18 13.84 -35.28
CA GLU A 6 21.16 14.85 -35.57
C GLU A 6 19.85 14.14 -35.95
N TYR A 7 18.77 14.35 -35.18
CA TYR A 7 17.46 13.77 -35.50
C TYR A 7 16.73 14.64 -36.51
N THR A 8 16.89 14.31 -37.79
CA THR A 8 16.12 14.92 -38.88
C THR A 8 14.70 14.38 -38.89
N ILE A 9 13.71 15.24 -38.60
CA ILE A 9 12.28 14.92 -38.76
C ILE A 9 11.95 14.86 -40.25
N ALA A 10 11.94 13.64 -40.81
CA ALA A 10 11.52 13.42 -42.19
C ALA A 10 9.98 13.47 -42.32
N ARG A 11 9.47 14.56 -42.90
CA ARG A 11 8.08 14.64 -43.41
C ARG A 11 7.88 13.59 -44.49
N ARG A 12 6.90 12.70 -44.32
CA ARG A 12 6.52 11.70 -45.34
C ARG A 12 5.77 12.37 -46.50
N ARG A 13 6.33 12.32 -47.71
CA ARG A 13 5.57 12.27 -48.97
C ARG A 13 5.75 10.89 -49.58
N GLY A 14 4.73 10.46 -50.33
CA GLY A 14 4.46 9.08 -50.71
C GLY A 14 5.58 8.33 -51.44
N GLY A 15 5.49 6.99 -51.39
CA GLY A 15 6.24 6.10 -52.28
C GLY A 15 6.90 4.91 -51.57
N GLN A 16 6.34 3.72 -51.83
CA GLN A 16 6.92 2.38 -51.72
C GLN A 16 7.20 1.80 -50.30
N LYS A 17 6.49 0.71 -49.95
CA LYS A 17 6.79 -0.14 -48.79
C LYS A 17 7.99 -1.01 -49.13
N LEU A 18 9.16 -0.70 -48.56
CA LEU A 18 10.27 -1.65 -48.48
C LEU A 18 9.88 -2.84 -47.58
N PRO A 19 10.32 -4.08 -47.90
CA PRO A 19 10.12 -5.21 -47.01
C PRO A 19 10.81 -4.93 -45.68
N LYS A 20 10.05 -4.94 -44.58
CA LYS A 20 10.63 -4.86 -43.25
C LYS A 20 11.50 -6.11 -43.03
N PRO A 21 12.76 -5.97 -42.60
CA PRO A 21 13.53 -7.14 -42.18
C PRO A 21 12.76 -7.87 -41.06
N PRO A 22 12.91 -9.20 -40.93
CA PRO A 22 12.32 -9.92 -39.81
C PRO A 22 12.85 -9.29 -38.52
N MET A 23 11.94 -8.69 -37.76
CA MET A 23 12.25 -8.14 -36.45
C MET A 23 12.43 -9.34 -35.54
N GLN A 24 13.66 -9.83 -35.42
CA GLN A 24 14.01 -10.85 -34.46
C GLN A 24 13.98 -10.20 -33.08
N CYS A 25 12.80 -10.29 -32.48
CA CYS A 25 12.49 -9.82 -31.15
C CYS A 25 12.86 -10.96 -30.20
N ASP A 26 14.10 -10.99 -29.72
CA ASP A 26 14.40 -11.66 -28.45
C ASP A 26 13.56 -10.93 -27.41
N SER A 27 12.39 -11.49 -27.09
CA SER A 27 11.22 -10.72 -26.66
C SER A 27 11.36 -10.24 -25.22
N THR A 28 12.16 -9.21 -25.03
CA THR A 28 12.31 -8.54 -23.74
C THR A 28 11.05 -7.72 -23.51
N CYS A 29 10.11 -8.27 -22.74
CA CYS A 29 8.91 -7.57 -22.33
C CYS A 29 9.26 -6.68 -21.12
N LEU A 30 9.12 -5.36 -21.26
CA LEU A 30 9.33 -4.40 -20.19
C LEU A 30 7.96 -4.01 -19.61
N SER A 31 7.76 -4.29 -18.32
CA SER A 31 6.54 -3.97 -17.56
C SER A 31 6.79 -2.78 -16.64
N ASN A 32 5.81 -1.90 -16.47
CA ASN A 32 5.80 -0.83 -15.48
C ASN A 32 5.30 -1.30 -14.10
N HIS A 33 4.89 -2.56 -13.98
CA HIS A 33 4.47 -3.18 -12.74
C HIS A 33 5.44 -4.30 -12.35
N LEU A 34 5.82 -4.29 -11.08
CA LEU A 34 6.52 -5.40 -10.46
C LEU A 34 5.54 -6.58 -10.28
N GLU A 35 6.04 -7.78 -10.57
CA GLU A 35 5.33 -9.00 -10.21
C GLU A 35 5.13 -9.05 -8.69
N PHE A 36 3.97 -9.55 -8.25
CA PHE A 36 3.61 -9.64 -6.82
C PHE A 36 3.58 -8.31 -6.04
N HIS A 37 3.44 -7.15 -6.70
CA HIS A 37 3.33 -5.84 -6.03
C HIS A 37 2.15 -5.72 -5.04
N ILE A 38 1.17 -6.63 -5.11
CA ILE A 38 0.05 -6.77 -4.16
C ILE A 38 0.53 -6.82 -2.70
N HIS A 39 1.69 -7.41 -2.42
CA HIS A 39 2.26 -7.45 -1.07
C HIS A 39 2.56 -6.06 -0.48
N LEU A 40 2.71 -5.04 -1.34
CA LEU A 40 2.95 -3.66 -0.93
C LEU A 40 1.74 -2.74 -1.18
N SER A 41 0.91 -3.04 -2.18
CA SER A 41 -0.22 -2.18 -2.56
C SER A 41 -1.54 -2.52 -1.84
N ASN A 42 -1.69 -3.76 -1.35
CA ASN A 42 -2.88 -4.17 -0.61
C ASN A 42 -2.68 -3.95 0.91
N LYS A 43 -3.69 -3.37 1.58
CA LYS A 43 -3.60 -2.99 3.00
C LYS A 43 -3.39 -4.19 3.92
N LYS A 44 -4.14 -5.27 3.70
CA LYS A 44 -4.03 -6.51 4.48
C LYS A 44 -2.66 -7.14 4.29
N ALA A 45 -2.19 -7.25 3.06
CA ALA A 45 -0.87 -7.81 2.78
C ALA A 45 0.25 -6.97 3.39
N LEU A 46 0.17 -5.65 3.25
CA LEU A 46 1.15 -4.73 3.84
C LEU A 46 1.17 -4.83 5.37
N TYR A 47 0.00 -4.87 6.03
CA TYR A 47 -0.09 -5.03 7.49
C TYR A 47 0.62 -6.30 7.96
N TYR A 48 0.32 -7.46 7.36
CA TYR A 48 0.96 -8.72 7.76
C TYR A 48 2.46 -8.74 7.44
N ASN A 49 2.88 -8.20 6.31
CA ASN A 49 4.30 -8.13 5.97
C ASN A 49 5.09 -7.28 6.98
N MET A 50 4.58 -6.10 7.33
CA MET A 50 5.22 -5.22 8.30
C MET A 50 5.22 -5.84 9.70
N LYS A 51 4.09 -6.41 10.12
CA LYS A 51 3.96 -7.11 11.40
C LYS A 51 4.96 -8.25 11.51
N THR A 52 4.96 -9.19 10.56
CA THR A 52 5.86 -10.34 10.57
C THR A 52 7.33 -9.94 10.49
N TYR A 53 7.67 -8.91 9.71
CA TYR A 53 9.04 -8.42 9.59
C TYR A 53 9.57 -7.88 10.92
N TYR A 54 8.86 -6.93 11.56
CA TYR A 54 9.36 -6.34 12.81
C TYR A 54 9.28 -7.30 14.01
N GLU A 55 8.24 -8.14 14.08
CA GLU A 55 8.19 -9.20 15.10
C GLU A 55 9.38 -10.17 14.97
N SER A 56 9.86 -10.44 13.74
CA SER A 56 11.05 -11.29 13.54
C SER A 56 12.37 -10.63 13.98
N LEU A 57 12.36 -9.30 14.15
CA LEU A 57 13.46 -8.52 14.70
C LEU A 57 13.31 -8.26 16.20
N GLU A 58 12.28 -8.83 16.83
CA GLU A 58 11.89 -8.55 18.23
C GLU A 58 11.55 -7.07 18.47
N GLU A 59 11.12 -6.36 17.42
CA GLU A 59 10.68 -4.96 17.47
C GLU A 59 9.15 -4.86 17.42
N ASN A 60 8.60 -3.80 18.01
CA ASN A 60 7.18 -3.51 17.92
C ASN A 60 6.84 -2.92 16.54
N PRO A 61 6.01 -3.58 15.71
CA PRO A 61 5.65 -3.05 14.40
C PRO A 61 4.95 -1.68 14.48
N PHE A 62 4.22 -1.41 15.57
CA PHE A 62 3.43 -0.19 15.72
C PHE A 62 4.25 1.07 16.03
N ASP A 63 5.57 0.92 16.21
CA ASP A 63 6.49 2.06 16.26
C ASP A 63 6.72 2.66 14.86
N TYR A 64 6.46 1.88 13.81
CA TYR A 64 6.69 2.25 12.40
C TYR A 64 5.41 2.38 11.58
N ILE A 65 4.32 1.76 12.01
CA ILE A 65 2.99 1.87 11.39
C ILE A 65 1.94 2.21 12.45
N PRO A 66 0.82 2.87 12.08
CA PRO A 66 -0.25 3.11 13.04
C PRO A 66 -0.76 1.82 13.68
N GLN A 67 -1.16 1.90 14.95
CA GLN A 67 -1.87 0.82 15.64
C GLN A 67 -3.00 0.30 14.75
N THR A 68 -2.96 -1.00 14.42
CA THR A 68 -3.84 -1.58 13.40
C THR A 68 -4.32 -2.96 13.85
N PHE A 69 -5.64 -3.15 13.78
CA PHE A 69 -6.32 -4.42 14.05
C PHE A 69 -6.96 -4.93 12.76
N HIS A 70 -6.72 -6.20 12.43
CA HIS A 70 -7.32 -6.84 11.26
C HIS A 70 -8.44 -7.79 11.69
N ILE A 71 -9.67 -7.29 11.65
CA ILE A 71 -10.89 -7.98 12.09
C ILE A 71 -11.43 -8.83 10.93
N LYS A 72 -11.47 -10.16 11.11
CA LYS A 72 -11.98 -11.12 10.09
C LYS A 72 -13.43 -11.51 10.33
N ASP A 73 -13.73 -11.90 11.57
CA ASP A 73 -15.01 -12.53 11.96
C ASP A 73 -15.91 -11.56 12.75
N GLY A 74 -15.77 -10.26 12.48
CA GLY A 74 -16.52 -9.20 13.15
C GLY A 74 -16.26 -9.15 14.66
N VAL A 75 -17.31 -8.87 15.43
CA VAL A 75 -17.25 -8.63 16.89
C VAL A 75 -16.84 -9.86 17.71
N CYS A 76 -16.87 -11.05 17.12
CA CYS A 76 -16.49 -12.29 17.79
C CYS A 76 -14.99 -12.63 17.63
N SER A 77 -14.22 -11.82 16.91
CA SER A 77 -12.79 -12.08 16.70
C SER A 77 -11.95 -11.63 17.89
N ASP A 78 -10.88 -12.40 18.18
CA ASP A 78 -9.90 -12.04 19.21
C ASP A 78 -9.26 -10.67 18.92
N GLU A 79 -9.04 -10.34 17.64
CA GLU A 79 -8.56 -9.02 17.23
C GLU A 79 -9.55 -7.90 17.52
N PHE A 80 -10.87 -8.15 17.45
CA PHE A 80 -11.88 -7.16 17.82
C PHE A 80 -11.89 -6.93 19.34
N LEU A 81 -11.76 -8.00 20.14
CA LEU A 81 -11.66 -7.88 21.59
C LEU A 81 -10.45 -7.03 22.00
N LYS A 82 -9.27 -7.28 21.41
CA LYS A 82 -8.07 -6.47 21.64
C LYS A 82 -8.25 -5.00 21.24
N PHE A 83 -8.97 -4.77 20.13
CA PHE A 83 -9.31 -3.41 19.72
C PHE A 83 -10.23 -2.74 20.76
N GLN A 84 -11.24 -3.44 21.24
CA GLN A 84 -12.18 -2.93 22.24
C GLN A 84 -11.49 -2.58 23.56
N GLU A 85 -10.60 -3.46 24.05
CA GLU A 85 -9.79 -3.20 25.24
C GLU A 85 -8.93 -1.94 25.09
N GLU A 86 -8.26 -1.76 23.95
CA GLU A 86 -7.46 -0.56 23.68
C GLU A 86 -8.33 0.70 23.55
N PHE A 87 -9.48 0.58 22.90
CA PHE A 87 -10.42 1.67 22.74
C PHE A 87 -10.93 2.17 24.10
N ASP A 88 -11.35 1.24 24.97
CA ASP A 88 -11.87 1.55 26.31
C ASP A 88 -10.77 2.15 27.20
N HIS A 89 -9.54 1.63 27.10
CA HIS A 89 -8.39 2.20 27.83
C HIS A 89 -8.14 3.67 27.46
N ILE A 90 -8.16 4.01 26.17
CA ILE A 90 -7.97 5.40 25.73
C ILE A 90 -9.12 6.30 26.20
N GLU A 91 -10.38 5.82 26.19
CA GLU A 91 -11.51 6.58 26.74
C GLU A 91 -11.32 6.87 28.24
N GLU A 92 -10.89 5.88 29.02
CA GLU A 92 -10.61 6.06 30.46
C GLU A 92 -9.49 7.10 30.71
N GLU A 93 -8.44 7.11 29.89
CA GLU A 93 -7.40 8.14 29.95
C GLU A 93 -7.94 9.54 29.62
N ILE A 94 -8.81 9.64 28.61
CA ILE A 94 -9.50 10.87 28.19
C ILE A 94 -10.39 11.42 29.32
N GLU A 95 -11.12 10.55 30.00
CA GLU A 95 -12.03 10.90 31.10
C GLU A 95 -11.28 11.28 32.38
N SER A 96 -10.25 10.49 32.74
CA SER A 96 -9.45 10.74 33.95
C SER A 96 -8.61 12.02 33.86
N GLY A 97 -8.26 12.46 32.65
CA GLY A 97 -7.52 13.70 32.41
C GLY A 97 -6.11 13.70 33.00
N THR A 98 -5.57 12.51 33.28
CA THR A 98 -4.26 12.30 33.90
C THR A 98 -3.10 12.56 32.94
N SER A 99 -3.32 12.28 31.65
CA SER A 99 -2.37 12.46 30.55
C SER A 99 -2.33 13.90 30.01
N LYS A 100 -1.12 14.44 29.77
CA LYS A 100 -0.90 15.71 29.05
C LYS A 100 0.10 15.49 27.90
N PRO A 101 -0.27 15.77 26.64
CA PRO A 101 -1.57 16.27 26.15
C PRO A 101 -2.70 15.24 26.30
N LYS A 102 -3.95 15.71 26.29
CA LYS A 102 -5.13 14.82 26.32
C LYS A 102 -5.14 13.96 25.05
N PRO A 103 -5.26 12.62 25.15
CA PRO A 103 -5.30 11.76 23.99
C PRO A 103 -6.59 11.94 23.19
N HIS A 104 -6.57 11.49 21.95
CA HIS A 104 -7.72 11.44 21.06
C HIS A 104 -7.96 9.98 20.67
N ASN A 105 -9.20 9.53 20.79
CA ASN A 105 -9.58 8.18 20.42
C ASN A 105 -10.23 8.15 19.02
N ILE A 106 -9.43 8.45 17.99
CA ILE A 106 -9.91 8.54 16.61
C ILE A 106 -9.36 7.37 15.80
N TRP A 107 -10.27 6.61 15.19
CA TRP A 107 -9.97 5.42 14.41
C TRP A 107 -10.42 5.54 12.96
N ILE A 108 -9.70 4.86 12.07
CA ILE A 108 -10.05 4.78 10.66
C ILE A 108 -10.33 3.33 10.28
N ILE A 109 -11.59 3.03 9.97
CA ILE A 109 -12.03 1.72 9.48
C ILE A 109 -11.82 1.68 7.97
N LYS A 110 -11.16 0.61 7.48
CA LYS A 110 -10.96 0.38 6.05
C LYS A 110 -11.22 -1.08 5.70
N PRO A 111 -11.86 -1.37 4.57
CA PRO A 111 -11.93 -2.74 4.06
C PRO A 111 -10.51 -3.23 3.72
N GLY A 112 -10.22 -4.48 4.06
CA GLY A 112 -8.91 -5.10 3.82
C GLY A 112 -8.62 -5.42 2.34
N GLU A 113 -9.66 -5.44 1.51
CA GLU A 113 -9.58 -5.78 0.09
C GLU A 113 -9.52 -4.54 -0.81
N ASN A 114 -9.26 -4.75 -2.11
CA ASN A 114 -8.99 -3.70 -3.10
C ASN A 114 -10.20 -2.79 -3.35
N THR A 115 -10.49 -1.89 -2.42
CA THR A 115 -11.40 -0.77 -2.65
C THR A 115 -10.59 0.47 -3.03
N ASN A 116 -10.78 0.91 -4.27
CA ASN A 116 -10.20 2.15 -4.77
C ASN A 116 -11.10 3.34 -4.42
N ARG A 117 -10.55 4.56 -4.55
CA ARG A 117 -11.31 5.83 -4.41
C ARG A 117 -11.93 6.07 -3.03
N GLY A 118 -11.38 5.49 -1.97
CA GLY A 118 -11.86 5.71 -0.60
C GLY A 118 -13.19 5.05 -0.26
N SER A 119 -13.71 4.15 -1.11
CA SER A 119 -14.97 3.46 -0.85
C SER A 119 -14.86 2.55 0.37
N GLY A 120 -15.81 2.68 1.30
CA GLY A 120 -15.87 1.90 2.55
C GLY A 120 -14.94 2.39 3.66
N ILE A 121 -14.31 3.57 3.51
CA ILE A 121 -13.53 4.17 4.60
C ILE A 121 -14.46 4.96 5.52
N THR A 122 -14.35 4.69 6.82
CA THR A 122 -15.07 5.43 7.87
C THR A 122 -14.07 5.94 8.90
N VAL A 123 -14.29 7.14 9.43
CA VAL A 123 -13.54 7.71 10.56
C VAL A 123 -14.53 7.81 11.71
N CYS A 124 -14.15 7.29 12.87
CA CYS A 124 -14.99 7.17 14.06
C CYS A 124 -14.18 7.51 15.31
#